data_AF-A0A1M6F014-F1
#
_entry.id   AF-A0A1M6F014-F1
#
_cell.length_a   1.000
_cell.length_b   1.000
_cell.length_c   1.000
_cell.angle_alpha   90.00
_cell.angle_beta   90.00
_cell.angle_gamma   90.00
#
_symmetry.space_group_name_H-M   'P 1'
#
loop_
_entity.id
_entity.type
_entity.pdbx_description
1 polymer ?
#
loop_
_entity_poly.entity_id
_entity_poly.type
_entity_poly.pdbx_seq_one_letter_code
_entity_poly.pdbx_strand_id
1 'polypeptide(L)'
;MGHGPAVKLGKDNASGYKTKLGVSMFIAYTIVYAIFVAINATNPKLMQNIIFGQTAAVVWGFGLIGFALVLAVIYNHLCTQAENKMNDE
;
A
#
# COMPACT_ATOMS: atom_id res chain seq x y z
N MET A 1 3.14 -32.96 -14.00
CA MET A 1 2.54 -32.76 -12.66
C MET A 1 3.61 -33.08 -11.62
N GLY A 2 4.17 -32.10 -10.92
CA GLY A 2 5.33 -32.34 -10.05
C GLY A 2 5.63 -31.20 -9.08
N HIS A 3 4.61 -30.61 -8.48
CA HIS A 3 4.83 -29.80 -7.28
C HIS A 3 4.89 -30.77 -6.10
N GLY A 4 6.01 -30.75 -5.37
CA GLY A 4 6.21 -31.54 -4.15
C GLY A 4 5.12 -31.26 -3.11
N PRO A 5 5.02 -32.09 -2.06
CA PRO A 5 3.98 -31.95 -1.04
C PRO A 5 3.98 -30.52 -0.51
N ALA A 6 2.77 -29.95 -0.40
CA ALA A 6 2.60 -28.60 0.14
C ALA A 6 3.31 -28.53 1.49
N VAL A 7 4.22 -27.55 1.64
CA VAL A 7 4.82 -27.24 2.93
C VAL A 7 3.69 -27.04 3.93
N LYS A 8 3.71 -27.81 5.02
CA LYS A 8 2.79 -27.62 6.14
C LYS A 8 3.16 -26.31 6.82
N LEU A 9 2.59 -25.20 6.32
CA LEU A 9 2.63 -23.90 6.97
C LEU A 9 2.01 -24.09 8.36
N GLY A 10 2.85 -23.97 9.40
CA GLY A 10 2.40 -23.94 10.79
C GLY A 10 1.43 -22.78 11.03
N LYS A 11 0.81 -22.76 12.21
CA LYS A 11 -0.10 -21.68 12.61
C LYS A 11 0.71 -20.37 12.73
N ASP A 12 0.47 -19.42 11.83
CA ASP A 12 1.02 -18.06 11.96
C ASP A 12 0.17 -17.25 12.95
N ASN A 13 0.67 -17.06 14.16
CA ASN A 13 -0.02 -16.33 15.22
C ASN A 13 -0.18 -14.83 14.88
N ALA A 14 0.65 -14.30 13.99
CA ALA A 14 0.61 -12.89 13.57
C ALA A 14 -0.37 -12.63 12.40
N SER A 15 -0.97 -13.67 11.80
CA SER A 15 -1.85 -13.54 10.61
C SER A 15 -3.01 -12.55 10.81
N GLY A 16 -3.64 -12.55 11.99
CA GLY A 16 -4.72 -11.60 12.31
C GLY A 16 -4.23 -10.14 12.39
N TYR A 17 -3.03 -9.93 12.94
CA TYR A 17 -2.40 -8.60 13.02
C TYR A 17 -2.06 -8.07 11.61
N LYS A 18 -1.41 -8.90 10.78
CA LYS A 18 -1.05 -8.56 9.39
C LYS A 18 -2.26 -8.15 8.57
N THR A 19 -3.37 -8.87 8.73
CA THR A 19 -4.63 -8.57 8.03
C THR A 19 -5.19 -7.22 8.46
N LYS A 20 -5.31 -6.98 9.78
CA LYS A 20 -5.86 -5.72 10.31
C LYS A 20 -5.00 -4.51 9.93
N LEU A 21 -3.68 -4.65 10.01
CA LEU A 21 -2.75 -3.60 9.60
C LEU A 21 -2.88 -3.29 8.10
N GLY A 22 -2.94 -4.34 7.26
CA GLY A 22 -3.05 -4.20 5.82
C GLY A 22 -4.34 -3.49 5.40
N VAL A 23 -5.48 -3.85 6.00
CA VAL A 23 -6.76 -3.18 5.75
C VAL A 23 -6.72 -1.70 6.15
N SER A 24 -6.13 -1.38 7.30
CA SER A 24 -5.99 0.02 7.75
C SER A 24 -5.16 0.86 6.77
N MET A 25 -4.02 0.34 6.32
CA MET A 25 -3.14 1.01 5.35
C MET A 25 -3.78 1.12 3.97
N PHE A 26 -4.55 0.11 3.55
CA PHE A 26 -5.34 0.14 2.32
C PHE A 26 -6.40 1.24 2.36
N ILE A 27 -7.13 1.38 3.46
CA ILE A 27 -8.12 2.46 3.63
C ILE A 27 -7.44 3.82 3.55
N ALA A 28 -6.30 3.99 4.24
CA ALA A 28 -5.53 5.24 4.20
C ALA A 28 -5.12 5.59 2.75
N TYR A 29 -4.56 4.64 2.00
CA TYR A 29 -4.23 4.83 0.59
C TYR A 29 -5.45 5.16 -0.26
N THR A 30 -6.56 4.45 -0.04
CA THR A 30 -7.81 4.63 -0.79
C THR A 30 -8.36 6.05 -0.61
N ILE A 31 -8.30 6.62 0.59
CA ILE A 31 -8.73 8.00 0.84
C ILE A 31 -7.89 8.99 0.03
N VAL A 32 -6.57 8.84 0.06
CA VAL A 32 -5.65 9.73 -0.69
C VAL A 32 -5.90 9.61 -2.20
N TYR A 33 -6.08 8.37 -2.70
CA TYR A 33 -6.40 8.13 -4.09
C TYR A 33 -7.77 8.71 -4.49
N ALA A 34 -8.79 8.55 -3.65
CA ALA A 34 -10.13 9.09 -3.89
C ALA A 34 -10.11 10.62 -3.98
N ILE A 35 -9.32 11.30 -3.14
CA ILE A 35 -9.11 12.75 -3.22
C ILE A 35 -8.49 13.13 -4.56
N PHE A 36 -7.44 12.42 -4.99
CA PHE A 36 -6.82 12.65 -6.30
C PHE A 36 -7.82 12.49 -7.44
N VAL A 37 -8.61 11.40 -7.45
CA VAL A 37 -9.65 11.17 -8.46
C VAL A 37 -10.72 12.27 -8.43
N ALA A 38 -11.18 12.67 -7.25
CA ALA A 38 -12.19 13.72 -7.10
C ALA A 38 -11.71 15.07 -7.65
N ILE A 39 -10.44 15.44 -7.43
CA ILE A 39 -9.87 16.67 -7.98
C ILE A 39 -9.77 16.58 -9.50
N ASN A 40 -9.33 15.44 -10.05
CA ASN A 40 -9.27 15.23 -11.50
C ASN A 40 -10.65 15.31 -12.15
N ALA A 41 -11.69 14.80 -11.49
CA ALA A 41 -13.06 14.80 -11.99
C ALA A 41 -13.73 16.20 -11.92
N THR A 42 -13.47 16.95 -10.85
CA THR A 42 -14.14 18.25 -10.61
C THR A 42 -13.40 19.43 -11.22
N ASN A 43 -12.07 19.38 -11.31
CA ASN A 43 -11.26 20.49 -11.79
C ASN A 43 -10.08 20.05 -12.66
N PRO A 44 -10.35 19.54 -13.88
CA PRO A 44 -9.32 19.04 -14.79
C PRO A 44 -8.31 20.12 -15.22
N LYS A 45 -8.70 21.40 -15.20
CA LYS A 45 -7.81 22.51 -15.55
C LYS A 45 -6.61 22.62 -14.60
N LEU A 46 -6.82 22.39 -13.30
CA LEU A 46 -5.72 22.37 -12.33
C LEU A 46 -4.72 21.24 -12.61
N MET A 47 -5.24 20.10 -13.07
CA MET A 47 -4.47 18.90 -13.34
C MET A 47 -3.69 18.96 -14.66
N GLN A 48 -4.11 19.83 -15.60
CA GLN A 48 -3.40 20.11 -16.84
C GLN A 48 -2.23 21.08 -16.68
N ASN A 49 -2.13 21.79 -15.56
CA ASN A 49 -1.03 22.72 -15.32
C ASN A 49 0.31 22.01 -15.41
N ILE A 50 1.27 22.61 -16.11
CA ILE A 50 2.61 22.05 -16.24
C ILE A 50 3.43 22.41 -15.01
N ILE A 51 3.92 21.38 -14.32
CA ILE A 51 4.79 21.46 -13.15
C ILE A 51 5.99 20.54 -13.42
N PHE A 52 7.22 21.03 -13.26
CA PHE A 52 8.45 20.28 -13.55
C PHE A 52 8.50 19.68 -14.97
N GLY A 53 7.89 20.34 -15.96
CA GLY A 53 7.88 19.88 -17.35
C GLY A 53 6.90 18.74 -17.64
N GLN A 54 6.02 18.38 -16.69
CA GLN A 54 4.94 17.41 -16.86
C GLN A 54 3.61 17.97 -16.34
N THR A 55 2.48 17.34 -16.67
CA THR A 55 1.19 17.77 -16.10
C THR A 55 1.16 17.51 -14.60
N ALA A 56 0.46 18.36 -13.85
CA ALA A 56 0.25 18.19 -12.42
C ALA A 56 -0.35 16.81 -12.11
N ALA A 57 -1.24 16.31 -12.97
CA ALA A 57 -1.76 14.94 -12.88
C ALA A 57 -0.66 13.87 -12.85
N VAL A 58 0.33 13.96 -13.75
CA VAL A 58 1.43 13.01 -13.82
C VAL A 58 2.30 13.08 -12.57
N VAL A 59 2.64 14.29 -12.11
CA VAL A 59 3.44 14.50 -10.88
C VAL A 59 2.73 13.91 -9.66
N TRP A 60 1.42 14.16 -9.51
CA TRP A 60 0.62 13.59 -8.43
C TRP A 60 0.50 12.06 -8.55
N GLY A 61 0.35 11.53 -9.75
CA GLY A 61 0.34 10.09 -10.01
C GLY A 61 1.63 9.41 -9.54
N PHE A 62 2.79 9.97 -9.87
CA PHE A 62 4.08 9.49 -9.33
C PHE A 62 4.18 9.64 -7.81
N GLY A 63 3.62 10.72 -7.25
CA GLY A 63 3.50 10.88 -5.80
C GLY A 63 2.71 9.75 -5.13
N LEU A 64 1.59 9.33 -5.74
CA LEU A 64 0.79 8.20 -5.25
C LEU A 64 1.57 6.88 -5.31
N ILE A 65 2.34 6.64 -6.36
CA ILE A 65 3.22 5.46 -6.46
C ILE A 65 4.26 5.48 -5.34
N GLY A 66 4.93 6.61 -5.13
CA GLY A 66 5.90 6.78 -4.04
C GLY A 66 5.25 6.53 -2.67
N PHE A 67 4.06 7.07 -2.44
CA PHE A 67 3.32 6.85 -1.21
C PHE A 67 2.94 5.37 -0.99
N ALA A 68 2.50 4.67 -2.03
CA ALA A 68 2.21 3.23 -1.97
C ALA A 68 3.46 2.42 -1.60
N LEU A 69 4.62 2.76 -2.16
CA LEU A 69 5.89 2.10 -1.83
C LEU A 69 6.28 2.34 -0.36
N VAL A 70 6.14 3.56 0.14
CA VAL A 70 6.38 3.88 1.56
C VAL A 70 5.47 3.05 2.46
N LEU A 71 4.18 2.96 2.15
CA LEU A 71 3.24 2.11 2.89
C LEU A 71 3.63 0.63 2.83
N ALA A 72 4.08 0.13 1.68
CA ALA A 72 4.52 -1.26 1.53
C ALA A 72 5.74 -1.57 2.41
N VAL A 73 6.73 -0.67 2.46
CA VAL A 73 7.91 -0.83 3.33
C VAL A 73 7.51 -0.80 4.81
N ILE A 74 6.67 0.14 5.21
CA ILE A 74 6.16 0.22 6.60
C ILE A 74 5.37 -1.04 6.96
N TYR A 75 4.49 -1.50 6.07
CA TYR A 75 3.70 -2.71 6.26
C TYR A 75 4.61 -3.92 6.48
N ASN A 76 5.59 -4.11 5.61
CA ASN A 76 6.54 -5.21 5.71
C ASN A 76 7.30 -5.17 7.04
N HIS A 77 7.86 -4.02 7.41
CA HIS A 77 8.63 -3.86 8.64
C HIS A 77 7.79 -4.17 9.90
N LEU A 78 6.55 -3.68 9.96
CA LEU A 78 5.64 -3.94 11.07
C LEU A 78 5.17 -5.39 11.13
N CYS A 79 4.93 -6.03 9.98
CA CYS A 79 4.57 -7.44 9.91
C CYS A 79 5.72 -8.32 10.41
N THR A 80 6.94 -8.08 9.96
CA THR A 80 8.14 -8.82 10.41
C THR A 80 8.35 -8.66 11.91
N GLN A 81 8.16 -7.46 12.46
CA GLN A 81 8.26 -7.25 13.90
C GLN A 81 7.18 -8.03 14.68
N ALA A 82 5.94 -8.08 14.17
CA ALA A 82 4.86 -8.82 14.78
C ALA A 82 5.08 -10.34 14.69
N GLU A 83 5.62 -10.83 13.58
CA GLU A 83 6.00 -12.24 13.41
C GLU A 83 7.06 -12.64 14.44
N ASN A 84 8.16 -11.90 14.55
CA ASN A 84 9.21 -12.18 15.53
C ASN A 84 8.65 -12.16 16.97
N LYS A 85 7.73 -11.25 17.28
CA LYS A 85 7.15 -11.17 18.63
C LYS A 85 6.17 -12.31 18.95
N MET A 86 5.44 -12.83 17.97
CA MET A 86 4.32 -13.76 18.17
C MET A 86 4.63 -15.22 17.80
N ASN A 87 5.74 -15.46 17.10
CA ASN A 87 6.18 -16.79 16.67
C ASN A 87 7.56 -17.20 17.25
N ASP A 88 8.32 -16.30 17.90
CA ASP A 88 9.53 -16.67 18.67
C ASP A 88 9.24 -16.94 20.18
N GLU A 89 7.98 -17.19 20.56
CA GLU A 89 7.60 -17.86 21.82
C GLU A 89 7.19 -19.32 21.56
#